data_AF-A0A5N3WM49-F1
#
_entry.id   AF-A0A5N3WM49-F1
#
_cell.length_a   1.000
_cell.length_b   1.000
_cell.length_c   1.000
_cell.angle_alpha   90.00
_cell.angle_beta   90.00
_cell.angle_gamma   90.00
#
_symmetry.space_group_name_H-M   'P 1'
#
loop_
_entity.id
_entity.type
_entity.pdbx_description
1 polymer ?
#
loop_
_entity_poly.entity_id
_entity_poly.type
_entity_poly.pdbx_seq_one_letter_code
_entity_poly.pdbx_strand_id
1 'polypeptide(L)' 'MSGQSLTDRITAAQHSVTGSAVSKTVCKATTHEIMGPKKKHLDFLVELLNLAVSV' A
#
# COMPACT_ATOMS: atom_id res chain seq x y z
N MET A 1 16.98 24.27 -7.75
CA MET A 1 16.59 22.85 -7.67
C MET A 1 16.07 22.61 -6.26
N SER A 2 14.86 22.05 -6.15
CA SER A 2 14.00 21.84 -4.96
C SER A 2 13.37 23.09 -4.32
N GLY A 3 12.14 23.39 -4.75
CA GLY A 3 11.19 24.28 -4.08
C GLY A 3 10.06 23.53 -3.35
N GLN A 4 10.27 22.24 -3.03
CA GLN A 4 9.29 21.46 -2.27
C GLN A 4 9.38 21.79 -0.78
N SER A 5 8.23 22.04 -0.17
CA SER A 5 8.15 22.27 1.27
C SER A 5 8.52 21.00 2.04
N LEU A 6 8.84 21.15 3.33
CA LEU A 6 9.06 20.00 4.21
C LEU A 6 7.81 19.12 4.30
N THR A 7 6.62 19.74 4.32
CA THR A 7 5.33 19.05 4.33
C THR A 7 5.11 18.21 3.08
N ASP A 8 5.48 18.71 1.89
CA ASP A 8 5.38 17.94 0.65
C ASP A 8 6.29 16.72 0.67
N ARG A 9 7.50 16.86 1.23
CA ARG A 9 8.45 15.75 1.35
C ARG A 9 7.98 14.68 2.33
N ILE A 10 7.37 15.07 3.44
CA ILE A 10 6.79 14.13 4.40
C ILE A 10 5.62 13.38 3.75
N THR A 11 4.75 14.09 3.05
CA THR A 11 3.61 13.50 2.34
C THR A 11 4.09 12.52 1.26
N ALA A 12 5.07 12.90 0.45
CA ALA A 12 5.69 12.03 -0.55
C ALA A 12 6.35 10.78 0.07
N ALA A 13 7.00 10.92 1.23
CA ALA A 13 7.55 9.79 1.97
C ALA A 13 6.45 8.85 2.47
N GLN A 14 5.36 9.38 3.02
CA GLN A 14 4.20 8.57 3.46
C GLN A 14 3.57 7.81 2.31
N HIS A 15 3.39 8.45 1.14
CA HIS A 15 2.90 7.76 -0.06
C HIS A 15 3.86 6.67 -0.52
N SER A 16 5.16 6.92 -0.47
CA SER A 16 6.19 5.93 -0.85
C SER A 16 6.16 4.69 0.07
N VAL A 17 6.02 4.90 1.38
CA VAL A 17 5.91 3.81 2.37
C VAL A 17 4.62 3.01 2.14
N THR A 18 3.49 3.71 1.96
CA THR A 18 2.19 3.08 1.73
C THR A 18 2.19 2.27 0.44
N GLY A 19 2.70 2.84 -0.67
CA GLY A 19 2.82 2.14 -1.94
C GLY A 19 3.72 0.89 -1.85
N SER A 20 4.83 0.97 -1.12
CA SER A 20 5.70 -0.19 -0.89
C SER A 20 4.99 -1.30 -0.11
N ALA A 21 4.19 -0.95 0.90
CA ALA A 21 3.43 -1.92 1.68
C ALA A 21 2.34 -2.61 0.83
N VAL A 22 1.63 -1.87 -0.02
CA VAL A 22 0.65 -2.40 -0.98
C VAL A 22 1.32 -3.42 -1.91
N SER A 23 2.39 -3.01 -2.60
CA SER A 23 3.08 -3.90 -3.56
C SER A 23 3.57 -5.19 -2.92
N LYS A 24 4.13 -5.12 -1.70
CA LYS A 24 4.56 -6.32 -0.96
C LYS A 24 3.39 -7.23 -0.62
N THR A 25 2.24 -6.69 -0.23
CA THR A 25 1.07 -7.51 0.12
C THR A 25 0.43 -8.14 -1.11
N VAL A 26 0.38 -7.42 -2.24
CA VAL A 26 -0.08 -7.99 -3.52
C VAL A 26 0.78 -9.20 -3.91
N CYS A 27 2.11 -9.08 -3.91
CA CYS A 27 2.99 -10.21 -4.23
C CYS A 27 2.82 -11.41 -3.27
N LYS A 28 2.47 -11.17 -2.00
CA LYS A 28 2.16 -12.24 -1.02
C LYS A 28 0.79 -12.86 -1.22
N ALA A 29 -0.17 -12.11 -1.76
CA ALA A 29 -1.51 -12.58 -2.09
C ALA A 29 -1.51 -13.39 -3.40
N THR A 30 -0.66 -13.02 -4.35
CA THR A 30 -0.53 -13.63 -5.67
C THR A 30 0.74 -14.48 -5.75
N THR A 31 0.71 -15.64 -5.11
CA THR A 31 1.80 -16.62 -5.23
C THR A 31 1.52 -17.58 -6.38
N HIS A 32 2.55 -18.32 -6.82
CA HIS A 32 2.37 -19.44 -7.75
C HIS A 32 1.80 -20.70 -7.07
N GLU A 33 1.37 -20.61 -5.80
CA GLU A 33 0.74 -21.73 -5.12
C GLU A 33 -0.69 -21.92 -5.65
N ILE A 34 -1.10 -23.18 -5.81
CA ILE A 34 -2.48 -23.53 -6.22
C ILE A 34 -3.38 -23.48 -4.98
N MET A 35 -3.51 -22.30 -4.39
CA MET A 35 -4.47 -22.01 -3.32
C MET A 35 -5.00 -20.60 -3.46
N GLY A 36 -6.18 -20.34 -2.88
CA GLY A 36 -6.72 -18.99 -2.79
C GLY A 36 -5.80 -18.07 -1.95
N PRO A 37 -5.81 -16.75 -2.20
CA PRO A 37 -5.05 -15.80 -1.40
C PRO A 37 -5.39 -15.91 0.09
N LYS A 38 -4.38 -15.82 0.95
CA LYS A 38 -4.58 -15.90 2.40
C LYS A 38 -5.42 -14.72 2.87
N LYS A 39 -6.44 -14.99 3.70
CA LYS A 39 -7.38 -13.99 4.24
C LYS A 39 -6.70 -12.74 4.80
N LYS A 40 -5.59 -12.89 5.54
CA LYS A 40 -4.81 -11.76 6.08
C LYS A 40 -4.29 -10.77 5.03
N HIS A 41 -4.01 -11.21 3.81
CA HIS A 41 -3.56 -10.33 2.73
C HIS A 41 -4.74 -9.61 2.07
N LEU A 42 -5.88 -10.29 1.97
CA LEU A 42 -7.13 -9.69 1.48
C LEU A 42 -7.67 -8.64 2.45
N ASP A 43 -7.72 -8.96 3.75
CA ASP A 43 -8.20 -8.06 4.80
C ASP A 43 -7.37 -6.76 4.81
N PHE A 44 -6.03 -6.89 4.73
CA PHE A 44 -5.13 -5.72 4.63
C PHE A 44 -5.39 -4.86 3.38
N LEU A 45 -5.61 -5.49 2.21
CA LEU A 45 -5.88 -4.74 0.98
C LEU A 45 -7.24 -4.04 1.02
N VAL A 46 -8.25 -4.67 1.61
CA VAL A 46 -9.59 -4.07 1.79
C VAL A 46 -9.52 -2.87 2.74
N GLU A 47 -8.81 -3.00 3.85
CA GLU A 47 -8.60 -1.90 4.80
C GLU A 47 -7.92 -0.69 4.14
N LEU A 48 -6.88 -0.93 3.35
CA LEU A 48 -6.21 0.13 2.58
C LEU A 48 -7.13 0.78 1.54
N LEU A 49 -7.97 -0.01 0.86
CA LEU A 49 -8.93 0.52 -0.11
C LEU A 49 -9.97 1.42 0.57
N ASN A 50 -10.48 1.00 1.73
CA ASN A 50 -11.45 1.78 2.49
C ASN A 50 -10.85 3.10 3.00
N LEU A 51 -9.59 3.07 3.45
CA LEU A 51 -8.88 4.30 3.82
C LEU A 51 -8.77 5.25 2.64
N ALA A 52 -8.43 4.75 1.45
CA ALA A 52 -8.27 5.57 0.23
C ALA A 52 -9.60 6.15 -0.29
N VAL A 53 -10.73 5.49 -0.06
CA VAL A 53 -12.07 6.00 -0.42
C VAL A 53 -12.59 7.02 0.60
N SER A 54 -12.03 7.04 1.81
CA SER A 54 -12.44 7.95 2.89
C SER A 54 -11.69 9.29 2.91
N VAL A 55 -10.65 9.46 2.06
CA VAL A 55 -9.90 10.72 1.84
C VAL A 55 -10.31 11.37 0.53
#